data_AF-A0AAD5GNM3-F1
#
_entry.id   AF-A0AAD5GNM3-F1
#
_cell.length_a   1.000
_cell.length_b   1.000
_cell.length_c   1.000
_cell.angle_alpha   90.00
_cell.angle_beta   90.00
_cell.angle_gamma   90.00
#
_symmetry.space_group_name_H-M   'P 1'
#
loop_
_entity.id
_entity.type
_entity.pdbx_description
1 polymer ?
#
loop_
_entity_poly.entity_id
_entity_poly.type
_entity_poly.pdbx_seq_one_letter_code
_entity_poly.pdbx_strand_id
1 'polypeptide(L)'
;MGRGRVQLKRIENKISRQVTFSKRRTGLLKKAHEISVLCDADVALIVFSTKGKLFEYSTHSSMEAILERYERYSYAEKLLTGPEAETQGSWTLESSKLRTKIEVLEKNIRHYGGEDLAPLNLRELQSVEQQLDTALKRIRTRKERALQEQNNALSKKLKENDKNTEQQNVGILLSQPSPQPPQPPRLVPLAIGSGSFQGSVVTREDDSTQIHTTSAGIMPPWLYRHVNQ
;
A
#
# COMPACT_ATOMS: atom_id res chain seq x y z
N MET A 1 36.55 -25.37 -42.03
CA MET A 1 37.68 -24.44 -41.75
C MET A 1 38.06 -24.58 -40.27
N GLY A 2 39.29 -24.97 -39.96
CA GLY A 2 39.76 -25.19 -38.58
C GLY A 2 39.97 -23.90 -37.80
N ARG A 3 39.94 -23.99 -36.46
CA ARG A 3 40.18 -22.87 -35.56
C ARG A 3 41.69 -22.64 -35.41
N GLY A 4 42.21 -21.52 -35.93
CA GLY A 4 43.63 -21.16 -35.80
C GLY A 4 44.03 -20.75 -34.37
N ARG A 5 45.32 -20.88 -34.04
CA ARG A 5 45.90 -20.41 -32.77
C ARG A 5 45.86 -18.88 -32.73
N VAL A 6 45.47 -18.31 -31.58
CA VAL A 6 45.38 -16.86 -31.35
C VAL A 6 46.35 -16.47 -30.23
N GLN A 7 47.07 -15.36 -30.39
CA GLN A 7 47.95 -14.82 -29.35
C GLN A 7 47.12 -14.29 -28.16
N LEU A 8 47.60 -14.50 -26.93
CA LEU A 8 46.95 -14.01 -25.71
C LEU A 8 47.30 -12.53 -25.48
N LYS A 9 46.71 -11.66 -26.30
CA LYS A 9 46.78 -10.21 -26.20
C LYS A 9 45.44 -9.57 -26.55
N ARG A 10 45.26 -8.29 -26.23
CA ARG A 10 44.06 -7.53 -26.62
C ARG A 10 43.87 -7.59 -28.13
N ILE A 11 42.65 -7.92 -28.58
CA ILE A 11 42.29 -7.90 -30.01
C ILE A 11 42.00 -6.44 -30.38
N GLU A 12 42.79 -5.85 -31.27
CA GLU A 12 42.63 -4.44 -31.65
C GLU A 12 41.37 -4.17 -32.48
N ASN A 13 41.10 -5.04 -33.46
CA ASN A 13 39.91 -4.94 -34.30
C ASN A 13 38.62 -5.04 -33.46
N LYS A 14 37.82 -3.97 -33.46
CA LYS A 14 36.59 -3.85 -32.66
C LYS A 14 35.56 -4.94 -33.00
N ILE A 15 35.40 -5.29 -34.27
CA ILE A 15 34.42 -6.29 -34.73
C ILE A 15 34.86 -7.68 -34.28
N SER A 16 36.11 -8.05 -34.55
CA SER A 16 36.67 -9.34 -34.12
C SER A 16 36.67 -9.47 -32.60
N ARG A 17 36.95 -8.38 -31.86
CA ARG A 17 36.89 -8.36 -30.39
C ARG A 17 35.46 -8.58 -29.90
N GLN A 18 34.46 -7.95 -30.49
CA GLN A 18 33.05 -8.13 -30.10
C GLN A 18 32.58 -9.57 -30.33
N VAL A 19 32.85 -10.14 -31.51
CA VAL A 19 32.49 -11.53 -31.83
C VAL A 19 33.20 -12.51 -30.88
N THR A 20 34.48 -12.27 -30.62
CA THR A 20 35.27 -13.10 -29.71
C THR A 20 34.76 -12.99 -28.27
N PHE A 21 34.42 -11.78 -27.81
CA PHE A 21 33.82 -11.57 -26.49
C PHE A 21 32.54 -12.38 -26.33
N SER A 22 31.60 -12.26 -27.28
CA SER A 22 30.36 -13.03 -27.24
C SER A 22 30.61 -14.54 -27.18
N LYS A 23 31.50 -15.06 -28.02
CA LYS A 23 31.82 -16.51 -28.05
C LYS A 23 32.53 -16.98 -26.79
N ARG A 24 33.54 -16.25 -26.32
CA ARG A 24 34.32 -16.62 -25.12
C ARG A 24 33.51 -16.50 -23.84
N ARG A 25 32.71 -15.44 -23.71
CA ARG A 25 31.79 -15.27 -22.56
C ARG A 25 30.82 -16.43 -22.46
N THR A 26 30.18 -16.81 -23.57
CA THR A 26 29.27 -17.97 -23.59
C THR A 26 30.03 -19.27 -23.27
N GLY A 27 31.24 -19.46 -23.80
CA GLY A 27 32.07 -20.61 -23.46
C GLY A 27 32.47 -20.67 -21.99
N LEU A 28 32.81 -19.53 -21.39
CA LEU A 28 33.16 -19.41 -19.98
C LEU A 28 31.96 -19.72 -19.07
N LEU A 29 30.77 -19.21 -19.41
CA LEU A 29 29.54 -19.51 -18.70
C LEU A 29 29.25 -21.02 -18.71
N LYS A 30 29.43 -21.69 -19.86
CA LYS A 30 29.29 -23.15 -19.94
C LYS A 30 30.26 -23.87 -19.01
N LYS A 31 31.51 -23.42 -18.92
CA LYS A 31 32.49 -24.00 -17.99
C LYS A 31 32.16 -23.75 -16.53
N ALA A 32 31.71 -22.54 -16.19
CA ALA A 32 31.23 -22.24 -14.83
C ALA A 32 30.06 -23.14 -14.43
N HIS A 33 29.11 -23.35 -15.36
CA HIS A 33 27.98 -24.25 -15.14
C HIS A 33 28.41 -25.71 -15.00
N GLU A 34 29.32 -26.20 -15.86
CA GLU A 34 29.88 -27.55 -15.75
C GLU A 34 30.51 -27.77 -14.36
N ILE A 35 31.33 -26.82 -13.87
CA ILE A 35 31.96 -26.91 -12.54
C ILE A 35 30.91 -26.94 -11.43
N SER A 36 29.92 -26.07 -11.50
CA SER A 36 28.84 -26.03 -10.51
C SER A 36 28.13 -27.38 -10.40
N VAL A 37 27.77 -27.98 -11.52
CA VAL A 37 27.01 -29.24 -11.55
C VAL A 37 27.89 -30.44 -11.18
N LEU A 38 29.11 -30.50 -11.71
CA LEU A 38 29.99 -31.66 -11.52
C LEU A 38 30.58 -31.74 -10.11
N CYS A 39 30.78 -30.60 -9.46
CA CYS A 39 31.46 -30.51 -8.17
C CYS A 39 30.57 -30.00 -7.03
N ASP A 40 29.27 -29.78 -7.28
CA ASP A 40 28.32 -29.18 -6.34
C ASP A 40 28.88 -27.88 -5.71
N ALA A 41 29.44 -27.03 -6.57
CA ALA A 41 30.11 -25.80 -6.16
C ALA A 41 29.25 -24.58 -6.46
N ASP A 42 29.23 -23.62 -5.53
CA ASP A 42 28.69 -22.29 -5.79
C ASP A 42 29.66 -21.49 -6.66
N VAL A 43 29.17 -21.02 -7.82
CA VAL A 43 29.99 -20.31 -8.81
C VAL A 43 29.28 -19.04 -9.25
N ALA A 44 29.94 -17.90 -9.07
CA ALA A 44 29.50 -16.62 -9.63
C ALA A 44 30.48 -16.14 -10.71
N LEU A 45 29.94 -15.57 -11.78
CA LEU A 45 30.71 -14.95 -12.86
C LEU A 45 30.10 -13.59 -13.18
N ILE A 46 30.93 -12.55 -13.13
CA ILE A 46 30.57 -11.16 -13.45
C ILE A 46 31.48 -10.68 -14.58
N VAL A 47 30.89 -10.20 -15.69
CA VAL A 47 31.63 -9.74 -16.87
C VAL A 47 31.06 -8.40 -17.35
N PHE A 48 31.88 -7.36 -17.29
CA PHE A 48 31.58 -6.07 -17.91
C PHE A 48 32.17 -5.99 -19.32
N SER A 49 31.34 -5.62 -20.29
CA SER A 49 31.84 -5.27 -21.62
C SER A 49 32.55 -3.91 -21.60
N THR A 50 33.33 -3.61 -22.64
CA THR A 50 33.96 -2.28 -22.80
C THR A 50 32.96 -1.14 -22.95
N LYS A 51 31.67 -1.43 -23.13
CA LYS A 51 30.57 -0.45 -23.18
C LYS A 51 29.86 -0.31 -21.82
N GLY A 52 30.36 -0.95 -20.77
CA GLY A 52 29.75 -0.95 -19.43
C GLY A 52 28.59 -1.93 -19.25
N LYS A 53 28.15 -2.64 -20.30
CA LYS A 53 27.07 -3.64 -20.16
C LYS A 53 27.53 -4.82 -19.28
N LEU A 54 26.77 -5.09 -18.22
CA LEU A 54 26.91 -6.22 -17.31
C LEU A 54 26.36 -7.50 -17.93
N PHE A 55 27.11 -8.59 -17.76
CA PHE A 55 26.69 -9.95 -18.01
C PHE A 55 27.08 -10.79 -16.80
N GLU A 56 26.13 -11.51 -16.24
CA GLU A 56 26.34 -12.25 -15.01
C GLU A 56 25.78 -13.67 -15.08
N TYR A 57 26.32 -14.54 -14.24
CA TYR A 57 25.87 -15.91 -14.04
C TYR A 57 26.08 -16.26 -12.57
N SER A 58 25.08 -16.90 -11.97
CA SER A 58 25.14 -17.49 -10.62
C SER A 58 24.56 -18.90 -10.67
N THR A 59 24.96 -19.73 -9.71
CA THR A 59 24.42 -21.07 -9.48
C THR A 59 23.04 -20.99 -8.84
N HIS A 60 22.50 -22.08 -8.31
CA HIS A 60 21.15 -22.10 -7.73
C HIS A 60 20.96 -21.10 -6.56
N SER A 61 22.05 -20.67 -5.94
CA SER A 61 22.09 -19.52 -5.03
C SER A 61 22.05 -18.21 -5.82
N SER A 62 21.21 -17.24 -5.41
CA SER A 62 21.18 -15.93 -6.07
C SER A 62 22.56 -15.28 -6.07
N MET A 63 22.85 -14.45 -7.07
CA MET A 63 24.09 -13.66 -7.11
C MET A 63 24.35 -12.95 -5.77
N GLU A 64 23.31 -12.40 -5.17
CA GLU A 64 23.36 -11.75 -3.86
C GLU A 64 23.87 -12.69 -2.76
N ALA A 65 23.37 -13.93 -2.70
CA ALA A 65 23.77 -14.90 -1.67
C ALA A 65 25.24 -15.33 -1.81
N ILE A 66 25.73 -15.49 -3.04
CA ILE A 66 27.15 -15.82 -3.28
C ILE A 66 28.04 -14.63 -2.92
N LEU A 67 27.64 -13.41 -3.31
CA LEU A 67 28.38 -12.19 -2.96
C LEU A 67 28.41 -11.95 -1.45
N GLU A 68 27.29 -12.13 -0.76
CA GLU A 68 27.21 -12.03 0.70
C GLU A 68 28.13 -13.05 1.38
N ARG A 69 28.13 -14.30 0.89
CA ARG A 69 29.04 -15.34 1.39
C ARG A 69 30.50 -14.92 1.15
N TYR A 70 30.84 -14.44 -0.03
CA TYR A 70 32.17 -13.94 -0.35
C TYR A 70 32.59 -12.78 0.55
N GLU A 71 31.73 -11.80 0.80
CA GLU A 71 32.03 -10.67 1.68
C GLU A 71 32.32 -11.12 3.11
N ARG A 72 31.53 -12.06 3.65
CA ARG A 72 31.75 -12.64 4.98
C ARG A 72 33.11 -13.35 5.07
N TYR A 73 33.48 -14.14 4.06
CA TYR A 73 34.78 -14.81 4.01
C TYR A 73 35.94 -13.84 3.80
N SER A 74 35.82 -12.89 2.87
CA SER A 74 36.84 -11.87 2.61
C SER A 74 37.08 -10.99 3.83
N TYR A 75 36.04 -10.66 4.60
CA TYR A 75 36.17 -9.92 5.85
C TYR A 75 36.91 -10.73 6.93
N ALA A 76 36.56 -12.01 7.10
CA ALA A 76 37.23 -12.91 8.02
C ALA A 76 38.71 -13.14 7.65
N GLU A 77 39.01 -13.25 6.35
CA GLU A 77 40.38 -13.34 5.83
C GLU A 77 41.16 -12.05 6.08
N LYS A 78 40.57 -10.87 5.81
CA LYS A 78 41.22 -9.56 6.06
C LYS A 78 41.53 -9.30 7.53
N LEU A 79 40.77 -9.85 8.47
CA LEU A 79 41.10 -9.79 9.90
C LEU A 79 42.37 -10.60 10.23
N LEU A 80 42.71 -11.61 9.42
CA LEU A 80 43.91 -12.42 9.56
C LEU A 80 45.13 -11.83 8.82
N THR A 81 44.93 -11.09 7.72
CA THR A 81 46.02 -10.59 6.85
C THR A 81 46.48 -9.15 7.11
N GLY A 82 45.83 -8.39 7.99
CA GLY A 82 46.23 -7.00 8.32
C GLY A 82 45.83 -5.96 7.26
N PRO A 83 45.64 -4.68 7.63
CA PRO A 83 44.95 -3.72 6.78
C PRO A 83 45.86 -3.11 5.70
N GLU A 84 45.64 -3.46 4.43
CA GLU A 84 46.01 -2.61 3.30
C GLU A 84 45.03 -1.42 3.20
N ALA A 85 45.55 -0.21 3.42
CA ALA A 85 44.82 0.89 4.03
C ALA A 85 43.94 1.75 3.10
N GLU A 86 44.00 1.61 1.78
CA GLU A 86 43.50 2.69 0.92
C GLU A 86 42.02 2.53 0.50
N THR A 87 41.54 1.32 0.22
CA THR A 87 40.13 1.10 -0.15
C THR A 87 39.24 0.69 1.03
N GLN A 88 39.84 0.07 2.05
CA GLN A 88 39.17 -0.35 3.28
C GLN A 88 38.83 0.84 4.19
N GLY A 89 39.65 1.90 4.18
CA GLY A 89 39.38 3.13 4.93
C GLY A 89 38.10 3.85 4.50
N SER A 90 37.77 3.85 3.21
CA SER A 90 36.60 4.54 2.68
C SER A 90 35.29 3.88 3.15
N TRP A 91 35.16 2.56 2.96
CA TRP A 91 33.96 1.84 3.36
C TRP A 91 33.82 1.71 4.87
N THR A 92 34.91 1.47 5.60
CA THR A 92 34.85 1.43 7.08
C THR A 92 34.44 2.79 7.66
N LEU A 93 34.94 3.89 7.10
CA LEU A 93 34.56 5.24 7.51
C LEU A 93 33.09 5.54 7.18
N GLU A 94 32.61 5.17 5.99
CA GLU A 94 31.19 5.36 5.62
C GLU A 94 30.25 4.50 6.48
N SER A 95 30.57 3.22 6.69
CA SER A 95 29.83 2.35 7.59
C SER A 95 29.84 2.87 9.04
N SER A 96 30.98 3.40 9.50
CA SER A 96 31.08 4.03 10.82
C SER A 96 30.22 5.28 10.90
N LYS A 97 30.27 6.18 9.90
CA LYS A 97 29.43 7.38 9.84
C LYS A 97 27.95 7.03 9.85
N LEU A 98 27.54 6.02 9.09
CA LEU A 98 26.16 5.58 9.03
C LEU A 98 25.71 4.97 10.37
N ARG A 99 26.56 4.16 11.01
CA ARG A 99 26.31 3.60 12.33
C ARG A 99 26.12 4.69 13.39
N THR A 100 26.99 5.70 13.43
CA THR A 100 26.83 6.86 14.33
C THR A 100 25.53 7.60 14.06
N LYS A 101 25.14 7.76 12.79
CA LYS A 101 23.87 8.41 12.42
C LYS A 101 22.66 7.61 12.89
N ILE A 102 22.69 6.28 12.77
CA ILE A 102 21.62 5.40 13.27
C ILE A 102 21.49 5.55 14.78
N GLU A 103 22.60 5.48 15.51
CA GLU A 103 22.61 5.59 16.97
C GLU A 103 22.01 6.92 17.46
N VAL A 104 22.36 8.03 16.80
CA VAL A 104 21.78 9.35 17.09
C VAL A 104 20.28 9.39 16.79
N LEU A 105 19.84 8.81 15.68
CA LEU A 105 18.41 8.78 15.32
C LEU A 105 17.60 7.92 16.29
N GLU A 106 18.11 6.74 16.67
CA GLU A 106 17.49 5.87 17.67
C GLU A 106 17.38 6.57 19.02
N LYS A 107 18.45 7.27 19.45
CA LYS A 107 18.43 8.08 20.67
C LYS A 107 17.38 9.20 20.60
N ASN A 108 17.26 9.89 19.47
CA ASN A 108 16.25 10.92 19.28
C ASN A 108 14.83 10.35 19.34
N ILE A 109 14.59 9.17 18.73
CA ILE A 109 13.30 8.47 18.83
C ILE A 109 12.94 8.19 20.28
N ARG A 110 13.90 7.69 21.08
CA ARG A 110 13.70 7.48 22.52
C ARG A 110 13.33 8.79 23.23
N HIS A 111 14.07 9.88 22.98
CA HIS A 111 13.75 11.19 23.56
C HIS A 111 12.33 11.68 23.17
N TYR A 112 11.92 11.53 21.90
CA TYR A 112 10.55 11.90 21.48
C TYR A 112 9.49 11.00 22.13
N GLY A 113 9.83 9.75 22.45
CA GLY A 113 9.00 8.82 23.22
C GLY A 113 8.94 9.11 24.71
N GLY A 114 9.76 10.05 25.21
CA GLY A 114 9.85 10.38 26.64
C GLY A 114 10.85 9.52 27.42
N GLU A 115 11.66 8.71 26.73
CA GLU A 115 12.70 7.86 27.32
C GLU A 115 14.05 8.59 27.34
N ASP A 116 14.97 8.15 28.20
CA ASP A 116 16.35 8.67 28.30
C ASP A 116 16.46 10.21 28.42
N LEU A 117 15.50 10.86 29.08
CA LEU A 117 15.48 12.32 29.21
C LEU A 117 16.39 12.86 30.33
N ALA A 118 16.69 12.05 31.34
CA ALA A 118 17.53 12.42 32.48
C ALA A 118 18.93 13.02 32.12
N PRO A 119 19.65 12.53 31.09
CA PRO A 119 20.92 13.12 30.67
C PRO A 119 20.80 14.43 29.87
N LEU A 120 19.60 14.85 29.45
CA LEU A 120 19.41 16.07 28.67
C LEU A 120 19.43 17.32 29.57
N ASN A 121 20.05 18.38 29.10
CA ASN A 121 19.97 19.68 29.76
C ASN A 121 18.66 20.42 29.38
N LEU A 122 18.33 21.48 30.12
CA LEU A 122 17.09 22.25 29.93
C LEU A 122 16.90 22.74 28.48
N ARG A 123 17.97 23.19 27.82
CA ARG A 123 17.90 23.72 26.45
C ARG A 123 17.60 22.61 25.45
N GLU A 124 18.21 21.43 25.64
CA GLU A 124 17.94 20.26 24.81
C GLU A 124 16.51 19.77 25.00
N LEU A 125 16.02 19.74 26.25
CA LEU A 125 14.65 19.35 26.55
C LEU A 125 13.62 20.30 25.92
N GLN A 126 13.85 21.61 26.00
CA GLN A 126 13.05 22.63 25.31
C GLN A 126 13.08 22.44 23.77
N SER A 127 14.20 22.03 23.21
CA SER A 127 14.29 21.73 21.77
C SER A 127 13.43 20.52 21.40
N VAL A 128 13.45 19.46 22.20
CA VAL A 128 12.61 18.27 21.99
C VAL A 128 11.13 18.65 22.09
N GLU A 129 10.74 19.43 23.11
CA GLU A 129 9.37 19.94 23.27
C GLU A 129 8.91 20.74 22.04
N GLN A 130 9.72 21.72 21.60
CA GLN A 130 9.40 22.55 20.44
C GLN A 130 9.24 21.72 19.15
N GLN A 131 10.07 20.68 18.98
CA GLN A 131 9.98 19.78 17.83
C GLN A 131 8.71 18.93 17.87
N LEU A 132 8.34 18.39 19.04
CA LEU A 132 7.10 17.65 19.24
C LEU A 132 5.87 18.54 18.98
N ASP A 133 5.85 19.76 19.50
CA ASP A 133 4.78 20.73 19.25
C ASP A 133 4.62 21.05 17.77
N THR A 134 5.75 21.25 17.08
CA THR A 134 5.76 21.52 15.64
C THR A 134 5.23 20.32 14.85
N ALA A 135 5.66 19.11 15.20
CA ALA A 135 5.18 17.88 14.58
C ALA A 135 3.69 17.68 14.81
N LEU A 136 3.21 17.91 16.03
CA LEU A 136 1.82 17.77 16.42
C LEU A 136 0.91 18.78 15.69
N LYS A 137 1.35 20.04 15.56
CA LYS A 137 0.66 21.05 14.73
C LYS A 137 0.56 20.61 13.26
N ARG A 138 1.63 20.06 12.69
CA ARG A 138 1.62 19.51 11.31
C ARG A 138 0.66 18.34 11.15
N ILE A 139 0.61 17.43 12.13
CA ILE A 139 -0.31 16.28 12.10
C ILE A 139 -1.77 16.77 12.17
N ARG A 140 -2.09 17.68 13.10
CA ARG A 140 -3.44 18.23 13.25
C ARG A 140 -3.92 18.93 11.98
N THR A 141 -3.10 19.81 11.41
CA THR A 141 -3.43 20.52 10.16
C THR A 141 -3.62 19.59 8.97
N ARG A 142 -2.84 18.49 8.88
CA ARG A 142 -3.03 17.47 7.84
C ARG A 142 -4.33 16.69 8.03
N LYS A 143 -4.65 16.30 9.27
CA LYS A 143 -5.89 15.59 9.60
C LYS A 143 -7.11 16.46 9.31
N GLU A 144 -7.04 17.75 9.65
CA GLU A 144 -8.11 18.72 9.37
C GLU A 144 -8.37 18.86 7.87
N ARG A 145 -7.31 19.02 7.06
CA ARG A 145 -7.46 19.06 5.59
C ARG A 145 -8.10 17.79 5.03
N ALA A 146 -7.65 16.62 5.47
CA ALA A 146 -8.21 15.36 5.00
C ALA A 146 -9.70 15.21 5.38
N LEU A 147 -10.08 15.62 6.60
CA LEU A 147 -11.47 15.61 7.04
C LEU A 147 -12.33 16.58 6.20
N GLN A 148 -11.81 17.79 5.97
CA GLN A 148 -12.48 18.80 5.18
C GLN A 148 -12.69 18.35 3.73
N GLU A 149 -11.69 17.69 3.14
CA GLU A 149 -11.80 17.08 1.80
C GLU A 149 -12.91 16.01 1.76
N GLN A 150 -12.99 15.13 2.77
CA GLN A 150 -14.06 14.14 2.88
C GLN A 150 -15.45 14.78 3.02
N ASN A 151 -15.59 15.79 3.89
CA ASN A 151 -16.85 16.52 4.07
C ASN A 151 -17.31 17.19 2.78
N ASN A 152 -16.39 17.83 2.05
CA ASN A 152 -16.68 18.44 0.76
C ASN A 152 -17.13 17.41 -0.28
N ALA A 153 -16.51 16.23 -0.31
CA ALA A 153 -16.89 15.16 -1.21
C ALA A 153 -18.29 14.62 -0.89
N LEU A 154 -18.59 14.38 0.39
CA LEU A 154 -19.91 13.93 0.83
C LEU A 154 -21.01 14.98 0.54
N SER A 155 -20.74 16.26 0.81
CA SER A 155 -21.68 17.34 0.50
C SER A 155 -22.01 17.42 -0.99
N LYS A 156 -21.02 17.21 -1.87
CA LYS A 156 -21.26 17.14 -3.32
C LYS A 156 -22.14 15.94 -3.68
N LYS A 157 -21.88 14.76 -3.11
CA LYS A 157 -22.70 13.56 -3.35
C LYS A 157 -24.14 13.74 -2.88
N LEU A 158 -24.36 14.37 -1.73
CA LEU A 158 -25.73 14.65 -1.24
C LEU A 158 -26.48 15.53 -2.25
N LYS A 159 -25.87 16.64 -2.69
CA LYS A 159 -26.48 17.53 -3.70
C LYS A 159 -26.77 16.85 -5.03
N GLU A 160 -25.96 15.88 -5.43
CA GLU A 160 -26.19 15.09 -6.65
C GLU A 160 -27.35 14.10 -6.47
N ASN A 161 -27.42 13.41 -5.32
CA ASN A 161 -28.54 12.53 -5.00
C ASN A 161 -29.87 13.28 -4.87
N ASP A 162 -29.87 14.48 -4.27
CA ASP A 162 -31.07 15.32 -4.19
C ASP A 162 -31.58 15.69 -5.59
N LYS A 163 -30.68 16.12 -6.48
CA LYS A 163 -31.02 16.40 -7.89
C LYS A 163 -31.55 15.17 -8.63
N ASN A 164 -30.93 14.00 -8.42
CA ASN A 164 -31.37 12.76 -9.03
C ASN A 164 -32.76 12.36 -8.51
N THR A 165 -33.03 12.55 -7.21
CA THR A 165 -34.34 12.28 -6.60
C THR A 165 -35.41 13.23 -7.14
N GLU A 166 -35.09 14.51 -7.31
CA GLU A 166 -35.98 15.49 -7.95
C GLU A 166 -36.29 15.09 -9.40
N GLN A 167 -35.28 14.69 -10.19
CA GLN A 167 -35.47 14.21 -11.56
C GLN A 167 -36.31 12.93 -11.64
N GLN A 168 -36.11 12.00 -10.70
CA GLN A 168 -36.87 10.75 -10.63
C GLN A 168 -38.32 10.99 -10.23
N ASN A 169 -38.58 11.95 -9.32
CA ASN A 169 -39.93 12.36 -8.94
C ASN A 169 -40.67 13.04 -10.12
N VAL A 170 -39.98 13.85 -10.93
CA VAL A 170 -40.54 14.43 -12.17
C VAL A 170 -40.83 13.35 -13.22
N GLY A 171 -39.94 12.36 -13.37
CA GLY A 171 -40.14 11.22 -14.28
C GLY A 171 -41.34 10.35 -13.92
N ILE A 172 -41.59 10.13 -12.63
CA ILE A 172 -42.79 9.41 -12.15
C ILE A 172 -44.05 10.23 -12.45
N LEU A 173 -44.02 11.55 -12.26
CA LEU A 173 -45.17 12.43 -12.55
C LEU A 173 -45.59 12.43 -14.03
N LEU A 174 -44.63 12.26 -14.95
CA LEU A 174 -44.85 12.19 -16.41
C LEU A 174 -45.33 10.82 -16.90
N SER A 175 -45.34 9.79 -16.04
CA SER A 175 -45.70 8.41 -16.40
C SER A 175 -47.09 7.95 -15.91
N GLN A 176 -47.92 8.87 -15.38
CA GLN A 176 -49.33 8.57 -15.11
C GLN A 176 -50.10 8.26 -16.42
N PRO A 177 -50.89 7.17 -16.50
CA PRO A 177 -51.72 6.92 -17.67
C PRO A 177 -52.91 7.89 -17.70
N SER A 178 -53.18 8.48 -18.87
CA SER A 178 -54.29 9.40 -19.10
C SER A 178 -55.65 8.80 -18.70
N PRO A 179 -56.58 9.58 -18.11
CA PRO A 179 -57.92 9.10 -17.80
C PRO A 179 -58.70 8.81 -19.10
N GLN A 180 -59.29 7.61 -19.22
CA GLN A 180 -60.21 7.29 -20.32
C GLN A 180 -61.57 7.98 -20.12
N PRO A 181 -62.26 8.41 -21.20
CA PRO A 181 -63.54 9.11 -21.10
C PRO A 181 -64.70 8.18 -20.64
N PRO A 182 -65.71 8.72 -19.93
CA PRO A 182 -66.78 7.93 -19.31
C PRO A 182 -67.76 7.36 -20.34
N GLN A 183 -68.15 6.08 -20.17
CA GLN A 183 -69.19 5.43 -20.97
C GLN A 183 -70.61 5.75 -20.48
N PRO A 184 -71.61 5.79 -21.38
CA PRO A 184 -72.98 6.21 -21.05
C PRO A 184 -73.75 5.19 -20.18
N PRO A 185 -74.72 5.64 -19.36
CA PRO A 185 -75.43 4.81 -18.40
C PRO A 185 -76.43 3.85 -19.08
N ARG A 186 -76.38 2.57 -18.69
CA ARG A 186 -77.42 1.58 -19.02
C ARG A 186 -78.61 1.72 -18.08
N LEU A 187 -79.81 1.85 -18.67
CA LEU A 187 -81.11 1.94 -17.98
C LEU A 187 -81.47 0.63 -17.26
N VAL A 188 -81.93 0.75 -16.02
CA VAL A 188 -82.59 -0.31 -15.23
C VAL A 188 -84.10 -0.30 -15.47
N PRO A 189 -84.75 -1.44 -15.72
CA PRO A 189 -86.22 -1.51 -15.70
C PRO A 189 -86.78 -1.73 -14.30
N LEU A 190 -87.90 -1.05 -14.09
CA LEU A 190 -88.75 -0.91 -12.91
C LEU A 190 -89.42 -2.24 -12.50
N ALA A 191 -89.44 -2.55 -11.20
CA ALA A 191 -90.40 -3.49 -10.62
C ALA A 191 -91.07 -2.87 -9.40
N ILE A 192 -92.40 -2.97 -9.40
CA ILE A 192 -93.36 -2.27 -8.55
C ILE A 192 -93.51 -2.99 -7.20
N GLY A 193 -93.43 -2.22 -6.12
CA GLY A 193 -94.48 -2.24 -5.10
C GLY A 193 -94.31 -3.13 -3.86
N SER A 194 -94.46 -2.45 -2.72
CA SER A 194 -95.01 -2.89 -1.43
C SER A 194 -94.13 -3.67 -0.44
N GLY A 195 -93.99 -3.07 0.75
CA GLY A 195 -94.14 -3.81 2.00
C GLY A 195 -93.01 -3.70 3.03
N SER A 196 -93.34 -3.09 4.18
CA SER A 196 -92.83 -3.33 5.55
C SER A 196 -91.40 -2.94 5.97
N PHE A 197 -91.33 -1.86 6.74
CA PHE A 197 -91.15 -1.83 8.22
C PHE A 197 -89.86 -2.33 8.91
N GLN A 198 -89.40 -1.46 9.84
CA GLN A 198 -88.44 -1.62 10.96
C GLN A 198 -86.96 -1.86 10.60
N GLY A 199 -85.97 -1.32 11.32
CA GLY A 199 -85.94 -0.57 12.59
C GLY A 199 -84.48 -0.44 13.04
N SER A 200 -84.14 0.67 13.69
CA SER A 200 -82.84 1.03 14.24
C SER A 200 -82.27 0.02 15.26
N VAL A 201 -80.94 0.03 15.48
CA VAL A 201 -80.29 0.43 16.76
C VAL A 201 -78.80 0.04 16.81
N VAL A 202 -78.04 0.94 17.44
CA VAL A 202 -76.63 0.97 17.84
C VAL A 202 -76.32 0.05 19.03
N THR A 203 -75.10 -0.50 19.13
CA THR A 203 -74.23 -0.64 20.34
C THR A 203 -72.89 -1.27 19.90
N ARG A 204 -71.74 -0.58 19.98
CA ARG A 204 -70.73 -0.48 21.06
C ARG A 204 -70.06 -1.80 21.46
N GLU A 205 -68.79 -1.98 21.05
CA GLU A 205 -67.52 -1.98 21.83
C GLU A 205 -67.08 -3.45 22.03
N ASP A 206 -65.83 -3.88 21.84
CA ASP A 206 -64.63 -3.47 22.59
C ASP A 206 -63.30 -4.03 21.99
N ASP A 207 -62.20 -3.50 22.53
CA ASP A 207 -60.84 -4.08 22.71
C ASP A 207 -59.60 -3.52 21.93
N SER A 208 -58.96 -2.52 22.56
CA SER A 208 -57.55 -2.37 23.03
C SER A 208 -56.39 -3.10 22.30
N THR A 209 -55.14 -2.61 22.14
CA THR A 209 -54.30 -1.71 22.96
C THR A 209 -53.03 -1.27 22.18
N GLN A 210 -52.49 -0.07 22.48
CA GLN A 210 -51.16 0.44 22.10
C GLN A 210 -50.05 0.03 23.11
N ILE A 211 -48.75 0.24 22.77
CA ILE A 211 -47.72 1.07 23.47
C ILE A 211 -46.25 0.54 23.35
N HIS A 212 -45.36 1.44 22.87
CA HIS A 212 -43.92 1.73 23.15
C HIS A 212 -42.82 0.65 23.34
N THR A 213 -41.58 0.94 22.88
CA THR A 213 -40.43 1.37 23.73
C THR A 213 -39.10 1.58 22.95
N THR A 214 -38.26 2.43 23.54
CA THR A 214 -36.93 2.95 23.20
C THR A 214 -35.76 1.96 23.38
N SER A 215 -34.66 2.10 22.62
CA SER A 215 -33.31 1.60 22.96
C SER A 215 -32.24 2.29 22.09
N ALA A 216 -31.52 3.28 22.61
CA ALA A 216 -30.20 3.18 23.26
C ALA A 216 -29.04 2.87 22.28
N GLY A 217 -28.11 3.83 22.19
CA GLY A 217 -27.00 3.83 21.25
C GLY A 217 -25.99 2.72 21.48
N ILE A 218 -25.71 1.97 20.41
CA ILE A 218 -24.60 1.02 20.35
C ILE A 218 -23.50 1.69 19.52
N MET A 219 -22.36 1.93 20.17
CA MET A 219 -21.21 2.59 19.56
C MET A 219 -20.43 1.60 18.68
N PRO A 220 -19.96 2.00 17.47
CA PRO A 220 -19.38 1.06 16.52
C PRO A 220 -17.99 0.52 16.91
N PRO A 221 -17.61 -0.70 16.48
CA PRO A 221 -16.47 -1.46 17.02
C PRO A 221 -15.06 -0.89 16.81
N TRP A 222 -14.91 0.17 16.00
CA TRP A 222 -13.60 0.80 15.74
C TRP A 222 -13.19 1.85 16.79
N LEU A 223 -14.07 2.16 17.75
CA LEU A 223 -13.81 3.16 18.78
C LEU A 223 -13.06 2.62 20.01
N TYR A 224 -12.78 1.32 20.07
CA TYR A 224 -11.84 0.79 21.05
C TYR A 224 -10.43 0.84 20.47
N ARG A 225 -9.63 1.81 20.91
CA ARG A 225 -8.17 1.66 20.87
C ARG A 225 -7.51 2.10 22.18
N HIS A 226 -7.08 1.06 22.90
CA HIS A 226 -6.03 0.95 23.94
C HIS A 226 -6.33 1.47 25.34
N VAL A 227 -6.28 0.56 26.34
CA VAL A 227 -5.61 0.74 27.64
C VAL A 227 -5.39 -0.66 28.28
N ASN A 228 -4.15 -0.89 28.78
CA ASN A 228 -3.64 -1.94 29.67
C ASN A 228 -3.27 -3.33 29.10
N GLN A 229 -2.00 -3.48 28.68
CA GLN A 229 -0.97 -4.11 29.52
C GLN A 229 0.43 -3.68 29.08
#